data_AF-A0A964AF95-F1
#
_entry.id   AF-A0A964AF95-F1
#
_cell.length_a   1.000
_cell.length_b   1.000
_cell.length_c   1.000
_cell.angle_alpha   90.00
_cell.angle_beta   90.00
_cell.angle_gamma   90.00
#
_symmetry.space_group_name_H-M   'P 1'
#
loop_
_entity.id
_entity.type
_entity.pdbx_description
1 polymer ?
#
loop_
_entity_poly.entity_id
_entity_poly.type
_entity_poly.pdbx_seq_one_letter_code
_entity_poly.pdbx_strand_id
1 'polypeptide(L)'
;MDAFAEALVAACAEPPALPLTLDMAELELEDGVSVARMITALRALAARHGPLQLRAAPQMLAHTLYKAGILNTGAVALEAPRQEEATTAN
;
A
#
# COMPACT_ATOMS: atom_id res chain seq x y z
N MET A 1 -15.12 -2.90 11.68
CA MET A 1 -13.74 -2.75 11.18
C MET A 1 -13.42 -4.00 10.38
N ASP A 2 -12.72 -3.87 9.25
CA ASP A 2 -12.36 -5.02 8.41
C ASP A 2 -11.28 -5.85 9.13
N ALA A 3 -11.51 -7.16 9.29
CA ALA A 3 -10.61 -8.05 10.03
C ALA A 3 -9.20 -8.12 9.42
N PHE A 4 -9.09 -7.88 8.10
CA PHE A 4 -7.80 -7.82 7.42
C PHE A 4 -6.97 -6.61 7.89
N ALA A 5 -7.60 -5.44 8.03
CA ALA A 5 -6.91 -4.24 8.49
C ALA A 5 -6.38 -4.40 9.92
N GLU A 6 -7.16 -5.06 10.78
CA GLU A 6 -6.76 -5.33 12.16
C GLU A 6 -5.59 -6.31 12.23
N ALA A 7 -5.61 -7.38 11.43
CA ALA A 7 -4.51 -8.33 11.34
C ALA A 7 -3.20 -7.68 10.83
N LEU A 8 -3.29 -6.81 9.83
CA LEU A 8 -2.12 -6.09 9.30
C LEU A 8 -1.52 -5.15 10.36
N VAL A 9 -2.37 -4.43 11.08
CA VAL A 9 -1.94 -3.57 12.18
C VAL A 9 -1.30 -4.37 13.32
N ALA A 10 -1.85 -5.53 13.65
CA ALA A 10 -1.30 -6.43 14.67
C ALA A 10 0.06 -7.02 14.26
N ALA A 11 0.27 -7.28 12.97
CA ALA A 11 1.56 -7.75 12.45
C ALA A 11 2.68 -6.70 12.61
N CYS A 12 2.33 -5.41 12.61
CA CYS A 12 3.27 -4.30 12.81
C CYS A 12 3.46 -3.92 14.30
N ALA A 13 3.32 -4.88 15.23
CA ALA A 13 3.31 -4.62 16.68
C ALA A 13 4.64 -4.11 17.26
N GLU A 14 5.77 -4.32 16.58
CA GLU A 14 7.07 -3.76 16.98
C GLU A 14 7.24 -2.33 16.45
N PRO A 15 7.82 -1.39 17.23
CA PRO A 15 7.98 -0.01 16.78
C PRO A 15 8.91 0.04 15.57
N PRO A 16 8.39 0.32 14.37
CA PRO A 16 9.23 0.40 13.19
C PRO A 16 10.05 1.69 13.25
N ALA A 17 11.26 1.67 12.67
CA ALA A 17 11.95 2.90 12.33
C ALA A 17 11.04 3.69 11.37
N LEU A 18 10.66 4.91 11.75
CA LEU A 18 9.81 5.75 10.91
C LEU A 18 10.61 6.35 9.76
N PRO A 19 10.05 6.39 8.53
CA PRO A 19 8.70 5.93 8.16
C PRO A 19 8.57 4.41 8.02
N LEU A 20 7.40 3.87 8.37
CA LEU A 20 7.09 2.44 8.23
C LEU A 20 7.05 2.07 6.74
N THR A 21 8.01 1.24 6.31
CA THR A 21 8.11 0.77 4.94
C THR A 21 7.46 -0.59 4.78
N LEU A 22 6.54 -0.72 3.83
CA LEU A 22 5.89 -1.96 3.44
C LEU A 22 6.42 -2.41 2.09
N ASP A 23 7.08 -3.57 2.05
CA ASP A 23 7.43 -4.23 0.80
C ASP A 23 6.22 -4.99 0.25
N MET A 24 5.82 -4.66 -0.98
CA MET A 24 4.65 -5.22 -1.65
C MET A 24 5.05 -6.05 -2.89
N ALA A 25 6.32 -6.47 -3.00
CA ALA A 25 6.84 -7.22 -4.14
C ALA A 25 6.12 -8.57 -4.37
N GLU A 26 5.63 -9.21 -3.32
CA GLU A 26 4.88 -10.48 -3.41
C GLU A 26 3.36 -10.28 -3.33
N LEU A 27 2.88 -9.03 -3.20
CA LEU A 27 1.46 -8.77 -3.14
C LEU A 27 0.84 -8.89 -4.54
N GLU A 28 -0.18 -9.71 -4.66
CA GLU A 28 -1.04 -9.82 -5.82
C GLU A 28 -2.45 -9.38 -5.45
N LEU A 29 -3.02 -8.46 -6.25
CA LEU A 29 -4.37 -7.95 -6.08
C LEU A 29 -5.12 -8.17 -7.38
N GLU A 30 -6.04 -9.14 -7.38
CA GLU A 30 -6.73 -9.60 -8.58
C GLU A 30 -8.02 -8.82 -8.88
N ASP A 31 -8.60 -8.13 -7.88
CA ASP A 31 -9.87 -7.43 -8.02
C ASP A 31 -9.93 -6.09 -7.27
N GLY A 32 -10.93 -5.27 -7.64
CA GLY A 32 -11.15 -3.95 -7.04
C GLY A 32 -11.56 -4.00 -5.57
N VAL A 33 -12.14 -5.12 -5.09
CA VAL A 33 -12.56 -5.28 -3.70
C VAL A 33 -11.33 -5.43 -2.80
N SER A 34 -10.37 -6.24 -3.24
CA SER A 34 -9.09 -6.50 -2.58
C SER A 34 -8.24 -5.22 -2.53
N VAL A 35 -8.24 -4.43 -3.60
CA VAL A 35 -7.61 -3.10 -3.61
C VAL A 35 -8.27 -2.17 -2.60
N ALA A 36 -9.61 -2.10 -2.54
CA ALA A 36 -10.32 -1.25 -1.60
C ALA A 36 -10.06 -1.65 -0.13
N ARG A 37 -10.01 -2.96 0.16
CA ARG A 37 -9.63 -3.49 1.47
C ARG A 37 -8.20 -3.14 1.84
N MET A 38 -7.26 -3.31 0.92
CA MET A 38 -5.86 -2.92 1.13
C MET A 38 -5.74 -1.42 1.44
N ILE A 39 -6.42 -0.56 0.69
CA ILE A 39 -6.45 0.88 0.96
C ILE A 39 -7.00 1.19 2.35
N THR A 40 -8.06 0.49 2.76
CA THR A 40 -8.65 0.67 4.09
C THR A 40 -7.65 0.27 5.18
N ALA A 41 -6.94 -0.84 5.00
CA ALA A 41 -5.89 -1.30 5.91
C ALA A 41 -4.72 -0.32 5.99
N LEU A 42 -4.24 0.18 4.84
CA LEU A 42 -3.17 1.18 4.78
C LEU A 42 -3.55 2.48 5.50
N ARG A 43 -4.80 2.92 5.37
CA ARG A 43 -5.29 4.10 6.12
C ARG A 43 -5.29 3.86 7.63
N ALA A 44 -5.75 2.70 8.07
CA ALA A 44 -5.77 2.35 9.49
C ALA A 44 -4.34 2.26 10.06
N LEU A 45 -3.43 1.66 9.30
CA LEU A 45 -2.03 1.55 9.67
C LEU A 45 -1.35 2.93 9.72
N ALA A 46 -1.60 3.78 8.72
CA ALA A 46 -1.06 5.14 8.71
C ALA A 46 -1.60 6.01 9.86
N ALA A 47 -2.88 5.85 10.22
CA ALA A 47 -3.48 6.56 11.34
C ALA A 47 -2.88 6.15 12.69
N ARG A 48 -2.39 4.92 12.81
CA ARG A 48 -1.82 4.39 14.06
C ARG A 48 -0.31 4.57 14.17
N HIS A 49 0.42 4.41 13.07
CA HIS A 49 1.90 4.40 13.06
C HIS A 49 2.51 5.62 12.35
N GLY A 50 1.71 6.49 11.74
CA GLY A 50 2.19 7.63 10.96
C GLY A 50 2.40 7.30 9.48
N PRO A 51 3.09 8.18 8.73
CA PRO A 51 3.24 8.03 7.28
C PRO A 51 3.86 6.68 6.86
N LEU A 52 3.31 6.09 5.81
CA LEU A 52 3.75 4.80 5.26
C LEU A 52 4.54 5.02 3.96
N GLN A 53 5.58 4.22 3.76
CA GLN A 53 6.25 4.07 2.46
C GLN A 53 5.89 2.70 1.87
N LEU A 54 5.34 2.70 0.66
CA LEU A 54 4.98 1.48 -0.06
C LEU A 54 6.03 1.23 -1.14
N ARG A 55 6.81 0.17 -0.98
CA ARG A 55 7.81 -0.27 -1.95
C ARG A 55 7.24 -1.35 -2.85
N ALA A 56 7.55 -1.30 -4.15
CA ALA A 56 7.15 -2.32 -5.13
C ALA A 56 5.63 -2.56 -5.18
N ALA A 57 4.84 -1.52 -4.89
CA ALA A 57 3.37 -1.59 -4.90
C ALA A 57 2.84 -2.05 -6.28
N PRO A 58 1.86 -2.97 -6.32
CA PRO A 58 1.20 -3.36 -7.56
C PRO A 58 0.59 -2.16 -8.28
N GLN A 59 0.67 -2.13 -9.61
CA GLN A 59 0.25 -0.99 -10.43
C GLN A 59 -1.23 -0.61 -10.21
N MET A 60 -2.11 -1.60 -10.05
CA MET A 60 -3.53 -1.37 -9.76
C MET A 60 -3.75 -0.63 -8.44
N LEU A 61 -2.95 -0.95 -7.41
CA LEU A 61 -3.00 -0.27 -6.12
C LEU A 61 -2.44 1.15 -6.23
N ALA A 62 -1.28 1.32 -6.88
CA ALA A 62 -0.67 2.62 -7.11
C ALA A 62 -1.63 3.57 -7.85
N HIS A 63 -2.28 3.08 -8.91
CA HIS A 63 -3.27 3.83 -9.69
C HIS A 63 -4.48 4.23 -8.84
N THR A 64 -4.98 3.31 -8.02
CA THR A 64 -6.13 3.59 -7.15
C THR A 64 -5.77 4.59 -6.05
N LEU A 65 -4.59 4.48 -5.45
CA LEU A 65 -4.08 5.43 -4.45
C LEU A 65 -3.97 6.85 -5.03
N TYR A 66 -3.48 6.96 -6.26
CA TYR A 66 -3.42 8.23 -7.00
C TYR A 66 -4.82 8.80 -7.26
N LYS A 67 -5.72 8.01 -7.85
CA LYS A 67 -7.10 8.43 -8.14
C LYS A 67 -7.89 8.81 -6.89
N ALA A 68 -7.65 8.14 -5.77
CA ALA A 68 -8.29 8.44 -4.49
C ALA A 68 -7.68 9.65 -3.77
N GLY A 69 -6.64 10.29 -4.33
CA GLY A 69 -5.97 11.45 -3.75
C GLY A 69 -5.20 11.14 -2.46
N ILE A 70 -4.95 9.86 -2.16
CA ILE A 70 -4.32 9.43 -0.90
C ILE A 70 -2.85 9.85 -0.85
N LEU A 71 -2.17 9.82 -2.00
CA LEU A 71 -0.78 10.25 -2.10
C LEU A 71 -0.61 11.74 -1.77
N ASN A 72 -1.67 12.54 -1.95
CA ASN A 72 -1.64 13.98 -1.71
C ASN A 72 -1.82 14.33 -0.22
N THR A 73 -2.25 13.38 0.62
CA THR A 73 -2.42 13.64 2.06
C THR A 73 -1.12 13.48 2.85
N GLY A 74 -0.07 12.91 2.23
CA GLY A 74 1.19 12.58 2.90
C GLY A 74 1.10 11.38 3.85
N ALA A 75 -0.06 10.74 3.98
CA ALA A 75 -0.23 9.53 4.80
C ALA A 75 0.43 8.29 4.17
N VAL A 76 0.56 8.28 2.84
CA VAL A 76 1.14 7.19 2.08
C VAL A 76 2.02 7.76 0.97
N ALA A 77 3.24 7.27 0.86
CA ALA A 77 4.15 7.54 -0.24
C ALA A 77 4.45 6.25 -1.01
N LEU A 78 4.60 6.36 -2.33
CA LEU A 78 5.03 5.24 -3.18
C LEU A 78 6.54 5.37 -3.43
N GLU A 79 7.28 4.29 -3.20
CA GLU A 79 8.69 4.15 -3.56
C GLU A 79 8.80 3.06 -4.62
N ALA A 80 9.31 3.41 -5.81
CA ALA A 80 9.53 2.47 -6.91
C ALA A 80 8.32 1.51 -7.12
N PRO A 81 7.14 2.03 -7.52
CA PRO A 81 6.01 1.17 -7.85
C PRO A 81 6.44 0.15 -8.91
N ARG A 82 5.90 -1.07 -8.83
CA ARG A 82 6.27 -2.14 -9.77
C ARG A 82 5.95 -1.66 -11.18
N GLN A 83 6.98 -1.52 -12.01
CA GLN A 83 6.78 -1.27 -13.42
C GLN A 83 6.37 -2.61 -14.03
N GLU A 84 5.18 -2.69 -14.62
CA GLU A 84 4.92 -3.74 -15.60
C GLU A 84 5.99 -3.58 -16.67
N GLU A 85 6.76 -4.65 -16.93
CA GLU A 85 7.65 -4.67 -18.09
C GLU A 85 6.79 -4.37 -19.31
N ALA A 86 6.93 -3.16 -19.85
CA ALA A 86 6.51 -2.90 -21.21
C ALA A 86 7.39 -3.79 -22.08
N THR A 87 6.91 -4.99 -22.40
CA THR A 87 7.43 -5.80 -23.50
C THR A 87 7.27 -4.93 -24.75
N THR A 88 8.29 -4.12 -25.03
CA THR A 88 8.53 -3.59 -26.35
C THR A 88 9.15 -4.75 -27.10
N ALA A 89 8.27 -5.62 -27.62
CA ALA A 89 8.66 -6.56 -28.65
C ALA A 89 9.08 -5.73 -29.86
N ASN A 90 10.38 -5.73 -30.16
CA ASN A 90 10.95 -5.24 -31.41
C ASN A 90 11.51 -6.44 -32.17
#